data_AF-A0A1H9SJ72-F1
#
_entry.id   AF-A0A1H9SJ72-F1
#
_cell.length_a   1.000
_cell.length_b   1.000
_cell.length_c   1.000
_cell.angle_alpha   90.00
_cell.angle_beta   90.00
_cell.angle_gamma   90.00
#
_symmetry.space_group_name_H-M   'P 1'
#
loop_
_entity.id
_entity.type
_entity.pdbx_description
1 polymer ?
#
loop_
_entity_poly.entity_id
_entity_poly.type
_entity_poly.pdbx_seq_one_letter_code
_entity_poly.pdbx_strand_id
1 'polypeptide(L)'
;MNPEQRRLFHKFLILEMAVQSLQRDFSVIENLKMSKVYLPILEKLLKDITQDYYHSKRLLVKDKIRLVRIEKIDEYFSDVQIATAGNDVVLRYANMALKTQVEKTSRKIINQSLK
;
A
#
# COMPACT_ATOMS: atom_id res chain seq x y z
N MET A 1 -4.28 -20.48 1.80
CA MET A 1 -4.23 -19.37 0.83
C MET A 1 -3.39 -19.81 -0.36
N ASN A 2 -3.88 -19.65 -1.59
CA ASN A 2 -3.15 -20.10 -2.79
C ASN A 2 -2.03 -19.11 -3.18
N PRO A 3 -1.01 -19.53 -3.96
CA PRO A 3 0.10 -18.65 -4.36
C PRO A 3 -0.34 -17.39 -5.12
N GLU A 4 -1.35 -17.51 -5.98
CA GLU A 4 -1.93 -16.38 -6.74
C GLU A 4 -2.65 -15.39 -5.81
N GLN A 5 -3.44 -15.89 -4.86
CA GLN A 5 -4.06 -15.06 -3.82
C GLN A 5 -3.01 -14.35 -2.96
N ARG A 6 -1.90 -15.02 -2.65
CA ARG A 6 -0.77 -14.43 -1.94
C ARG A 6 -0.12 -13.29 -2.72
N ARG A 7 0.04 -13.45 -4.04
CA ARG A 7 0.55 -12.40 -4.93
C ARG A 7 -0.39 -11.20 -5.00
N LEU A 8 -1.70 -11.45 -5.17
CA LEU A 8 -2.71 -10.40 -5.18
C LEU A 8 -2.75 -9.64 -3.86
N PHE A 9 -2.73 -10.36 -2.73
CA PHE A 9 -2.69 -9.76 -1.41
C PHE A 9 -1.40 -8.96 -1.18
N HIS A 10 -0.24 -9.49 -1.62
CA HIS A 10 1.02 -8.78 -1.51
C HIS A 10 1.00 -7.46 -2.30
N LYS A 11 0.47 -7.48 -3.53
CA LYS A 11 0.28 -6.26 -4.34
C LYS A 11 -0.63 -5.26 -3.62
N PHE A 12 -1.74 -5.74 -3.07
CA PHE A 12 -2.66 -4.91 -2.29
C PHE A 12 -2.00 -4.29 -1.05
N LEU A 13 -1.23 -5.06 -0.29
CA LEU A 13 -0.52 -4.58 0.90
C LEU A 13 0.47 -3.46 0.57
N ILE A 14 1.21 -3.60 -0.53
CA ILE A 14 2.13 -2.55 -1.00
C ILE A 14 1.36 -1.28 -1.37
N LEU A 15 0.23 -1.42 -2.07
CA LEU A 15 -0.62 -0.28 -2.42
C LEU A 15 -1.19 0.40 -1.17
N GLU A 16 -1.65 -0.37 -0.18
CA GLU A 16 -2.17 0.17 1.07
C GLU A 16 -1.11 0.96 1.84
N MET A 17 0.11 0.43 1.97
CA MET A 17 1.22 1.16 2.59
C MET A 17 1.64 2.38 1.78
N ALA A 18 1.60 2.30 0.45
CA ALA A 18 1.88 3.44 -0.41
C ALA A 18 0.85 4.57 -0.21
N VAL A 19 -0.44 4.23 -0.13
CA VAL A 19 -1.50 5.20 0.19
C VAL A 19 -1.27 5.82 1.56
N GLN A 20 -1.00 5.02 2.59
CA GLN A 20 -0.75 5.54 3.94
C GLN A 20 0.49 6.44 4.00
N SER A 21 1.57 6.07 3.29
CA SER A 21 2.77 6.91 3.18
C SER A 21 2.45 8.23 2.49
N LEU A 22 1.77 8.17 1.34
CA LEU A 22 1.42 9.36 0.57
C LEU A 22 0.47 10.29 1.34
N GLN A 23 -0.47 9.73 2.11
CA GLN A 23 -1.36 10.50 2.99
C GLN A 23 -0.59 11.21 4.11
N ARG A 24 0.39 10.53 4.74
CA ARG A 24 1.27 11.19 5.72
C ARG A 24 2.08 12.30 5.08
N ASP A 25 2.66 12.05 3.90
CA ASP A 25 3.43 13.04 3.15
C ASP A 25 2.54 14.23 2.75
N PHE A 26 1.29 13.98 2.37
CA PHE A 26 0.30 15.01 2.09
C PHE A 26 0.05 15.90 3.30
N SER A 27 -0.19 15.33 4.49
CA SER A 27 -0.37 16.09 5.73
C SER A 27 0.86 16.94 6.08
N VAL A 28 2.08 16.48 5.77
CA VAL A 28 3.30 17.27 5.97
C VAL A 28 3.40 18.41 4.95
N ILE A 29 3.09 18.13 3.68
CA ILE A 29 3.23 19.09 2.57
C ILE A 29 2.15 20.16 2.60
N GLU A 30 0.93 19.85 3.06
CA GLU A 30 -0.15 20.82 3.27
C GLU A 30 0.29 21.96 4.20
N ASN A 31 1.13 21.66 5.20
CA ASN A 31 1.67 22.63 6.14
C ASN A 31 2.84 23.48 5.60
N LEU A 32 3.30 23.25 4.36
CA LEU A 32 4.41 24.00 3.76
C LEU A 32 3.93 25.22 2.96
N LYS A 33 4.71 26.30 2.97
CA LYS A 33 4.41 27.54 2.22
C LYS A 33 4.24 27.33 0.70
N MET A 34 4.84 26.28 0.13
CA MET A 34 4.78 25.93 -1.30
C MET A 34 3.76 24.81 -1.61
N SER A 35 2.89 24.46 -0.66
CA SER A 35 1.92 23.37 -0.80
C SER A 35 1.13 23.43 -2.11
N LYS A 36 0.70 24.63 -2.54
CA LYS A 36 -0.07 24.83 -3.78
C LYS A 36 0.55 24.28 -5.07
N VAL A 37 1.88 24.14 -5.13
CA VAL A 37 2.57 23.59 -6.32
C VAL A 37 2.62 22.06 -6.27
N TYR A 38 2.80 21.49 -5.08
CA TYR A 38 2.95 20.05 -4.89
C TYR A 38 1.62 19.32 -4.68
N LEU A 39 0.61 20.00 -4.13
CA LEU A 39 -0.71 19.45 -3.85
C LEU A 39 -1.36 18.83 -5.10
N PRO A 40 -1.41 19.48 -6.29
CA PRO A 40 -2.02 18.87 -7.48
C PRO A 40 -1.29 17.59 -7.95
N ILE A 41 0.03 17.53 -7.77
CA ILE A 41 0.85 16.37 -8.14
C ILE A 41 0.56 15.21 -7.19
N LEU A 42 0.49 15.49 -5.89
CA LEU A 42 0.13 14.51 -4.85
C LEU A 42 -1.31 14.03 -4.98
N GLU A 43 -2.25 14.92 -5.28
CA GLU A 43 -3.65 14.56 -5.51
C GLU A 43 -3.81 13.63 -6.72
N LYS A 44 -3.09 13.90 -7.82
CA LYS A 44 -3.07 13.02 -9.00
C LYS A 44 -2.49 11.65 -8.64
N LEU A 45 -1.33 11.61 -7.97
CA LEU A 45 -0.71 10.37 -7.51
C LEU A 45 -1.62 9.58 -6.56
N LEU A 46 -2.25 10.27 -5.61
CA LEU A 46 -3.17 9.66 -4.66
C LEU A 46 -4.36 9.06 -5.40
N LYS A 47 -4.93 9.78 -6.36
CA LYS A 47 -6.06 9.30 -7.17
C LYS A 47 -5.70 8.03 -7.95
N ASP A 48 -4.55 8.01 -8.61
CA ASP A 48 -4.09 6.87 -9.41
C ASP A 48 -3.83 5.64 -8.53
N ILE A 49 -3.10 5.80 -7.41
CA ILE A 49 -2.83 4.71 -6.45
C ILE A 49 -4.13 4.22 -5.79
N THR A 50 -5.04 5.15 -5.45
CA THR A 50 -6.31 4.83 -4.80
C THR A 50 -7.22 4.02 -5.74
N GLN A 51 -7.22 4.32 -7.03
CA GLN A 51 -7.95 3.54 -8.03
C GLN A 51 -7.43 2.10 -8.11
N ASP A 52 -6.11 1.92 -8.18
CA ASP A 52 -5.46 0.60 -8.18
C ASP A 52 -5.70 -0.16 -6.87
N TYR A 53 -5.71 0.55 -5.75
CA TYR A 53 -6.06 0.01 -4.43
C TYR A 53 -7.49 -0.49 -4.40
N TYR A 54 -8.47 0.29 -4.87
CA TYR A 54 -9.88 -0.13 -4.90
C TYR A 54 -10.11 -1.31 -5.83
N HIS A 55 -9.43 -1.36 -6.98
CA HIS A 55 -9.50 -2.51 -7.88
C HIS A 55 -8.98 -3.78 -7.18
N SER A 56 -7.80 -3.69 -6.56
CA SER A 56 -7.19 -4.81 -5.83
C SER A 56 -8.04 -5.24 -4.62
N LYS A 57 -8.62 -4.28 -3.89
CA LYS A 57 -9.54 -4.53 -2.77
C LYS A 57 -10.79 -5.30 -3.21
N ARG A 58 -11.39 -4.92 -4.36
CA ARG A 58 -12.56 -5.63 -4.91
C ARG A 58 -12.24 -7.08 -5.25
N LEU A 59 -11.08 -7.33 -5.85
CA LEU A 59 -10.61 -8.70 -6.14
C LEU A 59 -10.44 -9.52 -4.85
N LEU A 60 -9.84 -8.94 -3.81
CA LEU A 60 -9.67 -9.62 -2.53
C LEU A 60 -11.01 -9.89 -1.81
N VAL A 61 -11.96 -8.94 -1.87
CA VAL A 61 -13.31 -9.14 -1.29
C VAL A 61 -14.04 -10.27 -2.01
N LYS A 62 -13.91 -10.38 -3.33
CA LYS A 62 -14.47 -11.50 -4.12
C LYS A 62 -13.92 -12.84 -3.65
N ASP A 63 -12.62 -12.87 -3.34
CA ASP A 63 -11.93 -14.05 -2.79
C ASP A 63 -12.11 -14.21 -1.27
N LYS A 64 -12.92 -13.34 -0.63
CA LYS A 64 -13.17 -13.30 0.82
C LYS A 64 -11.86 -13.18 1.64
N ILE A 65 -10.88 -12.47 1.10
CA ILE A 65 -9.61 -12.15 1.75
C ILE A 65 -9.67 -10.72 2.29
N ARG A 66 -9.31 -10.53 3.56
CA ARG A 66 -9.31 -9.22 4.22
C ARG A 66 -8.04 -9.05 5.05
N LEU A 67 -7.46 -7.85 4.99
CA LEU A 67 -6.44 -7.45 5.96
C LEU A 67 -7.12 -7.18 7.30
N VAL A 68 -6.65 -7.83 8.37
CA VAL A 68 -7.17 -7.66 9.73
C VAL A 68 -6.35 -6.61 10.46
N ARG A 69 -5.04 -6.83 10.54
CA ARG A 69 -4.13 -5.95 11.27
C ARG A 69 -2.69 -6.14 10.81
N ILE A 70 -1.92 -5.06 10.91
CA ILE A 70 -0.46 -5.10 10.80
C ILE A 70 0.08 -4.88 12.21
N GLU A 71 0.85 -5.85 12.71
CA GLU A 71 1.45 -5.82 14.03
C GLU A 71 2.97 -5.76 13.89
N LYS A 72 3.56 -4.67 14.39
CA LYS A 72 5.02 -4.53 14.39
C LYS A 72 5.56 -5.41 15.51
N ILE A 73 6.31 -6.44 15.15
CA ILE A 73 6.92 -7.34 16.13
C ILE A 73 8.19 -6.70 16.68
N ASP A 74 9.05 -6.23 15.77
CA ASP A 74 10.33 -5.65 16.13
C ASP A 74 10.72 -4.57 15.11
N GLU A 75 11.96 -4.10 15.18
CA GLU A 75 12.49 -3.08 14.28
C GLU A 75 12.59 -3.57 12.82
N TYR A 76 12.69 -4.88 12.59
CA TYR A 76 13.00 -5.48 11.30
C TYR A 76 11.83 -6.22 10.65
N PHE A 77 10.81 -6.59 11.41
CA PHE A 77 9.69 -7.43 10.98
C PHE A 77 8.34 -6.89 11.45
N SER A 78 7.35 -7.05 10.57
CA SER A 78 5.93 -6.85 10.88
C SER A 78 5.14 -8.08 10.46
N ASP A 79 4.27 -8.55 11.35
CA ASP A 79 3.33 -9.62 11.06
C ASP A 79 2.02 -9.01 10.54
N VAL A 80 1.58 -9.51 9.39
CA VAL A 80 0.36 -9.08 8.70
C VAL A 80 -0.66 -10.18 8.86
N GLN A 81 -1.69 -9.92 9.65
CA GLN A 81 -2.81 -10.84 9.89
C GLN A 81 -3.86 -10.69 8.79
N ILE A 82 -4.20 -11.80 8.16
CA ILE A 82 -5.09 -11.89 7.00
C ILE A 82 -6.23 -12.84 7.34
N ALA A 83 -7.46 -12.36 7.27
CA ALA A 83 -8.63 -13.22 7.35
C ALA A 83 -8.97 -13.73 5.94
N THR A 84 -9.13 -15.04 5.79
CA THR A 84 -9.62 -15.66 4.55
C THR A 84 -10.89 -16.46 4.84
N ALA A 85 -11.65 -16.85 3.81
CA ALA A 85 -12.89 -17.62 3.98
C ALA A 85 -12.77 -18.92 4.78
N GLY A 86 -11.56 -19.47 4.87
CA GLY A 86 -11.28 -20.75 5.51
C GLY A 86 -10.47 -20.62 6.80
N ASN A 87 -9.35 -19.90 6.78
CA ASN A 87 -8.43 -19.77 7.92
C ASN A 87 -7.77 -18.40 7.95
N ASP A 88 -7.52 -17.89 9.16
CA ASP A 88 -6.70 -16.71 9.35
C ASP A 88 -5.23 -17.08 9.13
N VAL A 89 -4.53 -16.28 8.31
CA VAL A 89 -3.14 -16.48 7.93
C VAL A 89 -2.33 -15.29 8.41
N VAL A 90 -1.24 -15.55 9.12
CA VAL A 90 -0.26 -14.53 9.50
C VAL A 90 0.91 -14.60 8.53
N LEU A 91 1.24 -13.48 7.89
CA LEU A 91 2.41 -13.35 7.02
C LEU A 91 3.44 -12.42 7.66
N ARG A 92 4.64 -12.94 7.90
CA ARG A 92 5.78 -12.13 8.34
C ARG A 92 6.43 -11.42 7.16
N TYR A 93 6.59 -10.11 7.28
CA TYR A 93 7.28 -9.29 6.30
C TYR A 93 8.48 -8.58 6.93
N ALA A 94 9.59 -8.52 6.19
CA ALA A 94 10.74 -7.71 6.57
C ALA A 94 10.47 -6.23 6.23
N ASN A 95 10.54 -5.35 7.24
CA ASN A 95 10.25 -3.93 7.14
C ASN A 95 11.11 -3.23 6.06
N MET A 96 12.40 -3.58 5.98
CA MET A 96 13.32 -3.06 4.95
C MET A 96 12.91 -3.47 3.53
N ALA A 97 12.47 -4.72 3.36
CA ALA A 97 12.01 -5.21 2.06
C ALA A 97 10.70 -4.53 1.65
N LEU A 98 9.77 -4.36 2.60
CA LEU A 98 8.53 -3.62 2.37
C LEU A 98 8.80 -2.17 1.95
N LYS A 99 9.66 -1.47 2.69
CA LYS A 99 10.04 -0.08 2.39
C LYS A 99 10.65 0.03 0.98
N THR A 100 11.58 -0.86 0.65
CA THR A 100 12.22 -0.90 -0.67
C THR A 100 11.21 -1.10 -1.80
N GLN A 101 10.21 -1.99 -1.60
CA GLN A 101 9.19 -2.25 -2.62
C GLN A 101 8.19 -1.10 -2.77
N VAL A 102 7.80 -0.45 -1.67
CA VAL A 102 6.97 0.75 -1.70
C VAL A 102 7.71 1.86 -2.45
N GLU A 103 8.96 2.14 -2.12
CA GLU A 103 9.77 3.16 -2.81
C GLU A 103 9.91 2.88 -4.32
N LYS A 104 10.18 1.63 -4.70
CA LYS A 104 10.23 1.24 -6.12
C LYS A 104 8.90 1.46 -6.83
N THR A 105 7.79 1.16 -6.16
CA THR A 105 6.44 1.32 -6.72
C THR A 105 6.12 2.81 -6.89
N SER A 106 6.36 3.64 -5.88
CA SER A 106 6.16 5.09 -5.95
C SER A 106 7.00 5.73 -7.06
N ARG A 107 8.29 5.37 -7.18
CA ARG A 107 9.14 5.86 -8.28
C ARG A 107 8.60 5.49 -9.66
N LYS A 108 8.07 4.28 -9.81
CA LYS A 108 7.48 3.83 -11.08
C LYS A 108 6.26 4.66 -11.47
N ILE A 109 5.37 4.94 -10.52
CA ILE A 109 4.14 5.71 -10.75
C ILE A 109 4.48 7.18 -11.06
N ILE A 110 5.43 7.77 -10.33
CA ILE A 110 5.93 9.14 -10.61
C ILE A 110 6.50 9.22 -12.04
N ASN A 111 7.33 8.26 -12.45
CA ASN A 111 7.88 8.23 -13.81
C ASN A 111 6.83 8.01 -14.91
N GLN A 112 5.71 7.35 -14.60
CA GLN A 112 4.58 7.21 -15.52
C GLN A 112 3.73 8.48 -15.61
N SER A 113 3.64 9.25 -14.53
CA SER A 113 2.87 10.51 -14.48
C SER A 113 3.59 11.71 -15.11
N LEU A 114 4.91 11.60 -15.34
CA LEU A 114 5.79 12.60 -15.97
C LEU A 114 6.02 12.38 -17.48
N LYS A 115 5.41 11.34 -18.06
CA LYS A 115 5.31 11.14 -19.52
C LYS A 115 3.96 11.60 -20.01
#